data_AF-A0A9E2NSA2-F1
#
_entry.id   AF-A0A9E2NSA2-F1
#
_cell.length_a   1.000
_cell.length_b   1.000
_cell.length_c   1.000
_cell.angle_alpha   90.00
_cell.angle_beta   90.00
_cell.angle_gamma   90.00
#
_symmetry.space_group_name_H-M   'P 1'
#
loop_
_entity.id
_entity.type
_entity.pdbx_description
1 polymer ?
#
loop_
_entity_poly.entity_id
_entity_poly.type
_entity_poly.pdbx_seq_one_letter_code
_entity_poly.pdbx_strand_id
1 'polypeptide(L)'
;MSLKSLLPEGTYGELTAKAKAQARGHAEDQSSKATTVIDGVLYVRCPNCGRQVRYSKDNPYRPFCSERCRLLDLGAWANEERTIPGEKALCDEDAEQLNDPLLPRR
;
A
#
# COMPACT_ATOMS: atom_id res chain seq x y z
N MET A 1 11.10 8.85 28.38
CA MET A 1 9.75 9.43 28.58
C MET A 1 8.80 8.72 27.62
N SER A 2 7.89 7.88 28.13
CA SER A 2 7.00 7.04 27.28
C SER A 2 5.73 7.82 26.95
N LEU A 3 5.23 7.72 25.70
CA LEU A 3 3.97 8.35 25.28
C LEU A 3 2.76 8.02 26.17
N LYS A 4 2.85 6.92 26.95
CA LYS A 4 1.85 6.54 27.95
C LYS A 4 1.68 7.54 29.09
N SER A 5 2.71 8.33 29.41
CA SER A 5 2.66 9.28 30.53
C SER A 5 2.18 10.69 30.13
N LEU A 6 1.83 10.89 28.86
CA LEU A 6 1.40 12.19 28.32
C LEU A 6 -0.13 12.30 28.13
N LEU A 7 -0.87 11.23 28.43
CA LEU A 7 -2.33 11.19 28.26
C LEU A 7 -3.00 10.95 29.62
N PRO A 8 -4.17 11.56 29.90
CA PRO A 8 -4.91 11.36 31.14
C PRO A 8 -5.24 9.88 31.36
N GLU A 9 -5.11 9.43 32.61
CA GLU A 9 -5.44 8.07 33.06
C GLU A 9 -6.86 7.69 32.59
N GLY A 10 -6.99 6.52 31.97
CA GLY A 10 -8.26 5.98 31.46
C GLY A 10 -8.46 6.07 29.94
N THR A 11 -7.80 7.00 29.25
CA THR A 11 -8.00 7.17 27.78
C THR A 11 -7.44 5.99 26.96
N TYR A 12 -6.32 5.39 27.38
CA TYR A 12 -5.69 4.29 26.64
C TYR A 12 -6.55 3.02 26.61
N GLY A 13 -7.23 2.70 27.72
CA GLY A 13 -8.15 1.55 27.80
C GLY A 13 -9.38 1.72 26.91
N GLU A 14 -9.94 2.92 26.87
CA GLU A 14 -11.11 3.23 26.04
C GLU A 14 -10.79 3.25 24.55
N LEU A 15 -9.63 3.78 24.17
CA LEU A 15 -9.15 3.80 22.78
C LEU A 15 -8.87 2.37 22.27
N THR A 16 -8.28 1.51 23.09
CA THR A 16 -8.05 0.10 22.73
C THR A 16 -9.36 -0.70 22.63
N ALA A 17 -10.35 -0.43 23.49
CA ALA A 17 -11.66 -1.06 23.41
C ALA A 17 -12.43 -0.64 22.13
N LYS A 18 -12.39 0.65 21.75
CA LYS A 18 -13.00 1.15 20.51
C LYS A 18 -12.33 0.59 19.25
N ALA A 19 -11.00 0.52 19.23
CA ALA A 19 -10.25 -0.07 18.12
C ALA A 19 -10.59 -1.56 17.92
N LYS A 20 -10.87 -2.30 18.99
CA LYS A 20 -11.22 -3.73 18.93
C LYS A 20 -12.66 -3.99 18.51
N ALA A 21 -13.59 -3.08 18.81
CA ALA A 21 -14.99 -3.16 18.41
C ALA A 21 -15.21 -2.94 16.90
N GLN A 22 -14.32 -2.18 16.24
CA GLN A 22 -14.40 -1.88 14.80
C GLN A 22 -13.78 -2.98 13.90
N ALA A 23 -13.18 -4.03 14.46
CA ALA A 23 -12.48 -5.09 13.73
C ALA A 23 -13.36 -6.29 13.35
N ARG A 24 -14.67 -6.08 13.10
CA ARG A 24 -15.57 -7.13 12.56
C ARG A 24 -16.05 -6.74 11.18
N GLY A 25 -15.20 -6.99 10.19
CA GLY A 25 -15.52 -6.86 8.77
C GLY A 25 -14.26 -6.94 7.93
N HIS A 26 -14.23 -7.88 6.99
CA HIS A 26 -13.14 -8.19 6.04
C HIS A 26 -11.96 -9.01 6.60
N ALA A 27 -12.18 -10.32 6.65
CA ALA A 27 -11.09 -11.28 6.48
C ALA A 27 -10.60 -11.21 5.03
N GLU A 28 -9.76 -10.23 4.72
CA GLU A 28 -8.98 -10.28 3.48
C GLU A 28 -7.82 -11.25 3.67
N ASP A 29 -7.72 -12.17 2.72
CA ASP A 29 -6.61 -13.09 2.51
C ASP A 29 -5.29 -12.31 2.33
N GLN A 30 -4.62 -11.95 3.43
CA GLN A 30 -3.35 -11.22 3.44
C GLN A 30 -2.15 -12.12 3.14
N SER A 31 -2.33 -13.24 2.42
CA SER A 31 -1.28 -14.21 2.09
C SER A 31 -0.25 -13.68 1.05
N SER A 32 -0.50 -12.54 0.40
CA SER A 32 0.28 -12.06 -0.75
C SER A 32 1.44 -11.08 -0.45
N LYS A 33 1.68 -10.66 0.81
CA LYS A 33 2.63 -9.58 1.14
C LYS A 33 4.03 -10.01 1.65
N ALA A 34 4.40 -11.28 1.61
CA ALA A 34 5.61 -11.75 2.28
C ALA A 34 6.91 -11.42 1.53
N THR A 35 7.36 -10.17 1.62
CA THR A 35 8.79 -9.83 1.48
C THR A 35 9.56 -10.60 2.55
N THR A 36 10.53 -11.41 2.16
CA THR A 36 11.25 -12.32 3.07
C THR A 36 12.74 -12.02 3.07
N VAL A 37 13.36 -11.98 4.24
CA VAL A 37 14.81 -11.85 4.39
C VAL A 37 15.38 -13.21 4.78
N ILE A 38 16.32 -13.75 3.99
CA ILE A 38 17.02 -15.02 4.24
C ILE A 38 18.51 -14.72 4.20
N ASP A 39 19.25 -15.02 5.28
CA ASP A 39 20.70 -14.80 5.39
C ASP A 39 21.14 -13.37 5.03
N GLY A 40 20.35 -12.37 5.43
CA GLY A 40 20.61 -10.96 5.13
C GLY A 40 20.31 -10.55 3.67
N VAL A 41 19.79 -11.47 2.86
CA VAL A 41 19.38 -11.21 1.48
C VAL A 41 17.86 -11.00 1.42
N LEU A 42 17.46 -9.87 0.85
CA LEU A 42 16.05 -9.54 0.63
C LEU A 42 15.51 -10.28 -0.60
N TYR A 43 14.43 -11.04 -0.45
CA TYR A 43 13.69 -11.67 -1.52
C TYR A 43 12.28 -11.08 -1.61
N VAL A 44 11.87 -10.71 -2.82
CA VAL A 44 10.54 -10.16 -3.12
C VAL A 44 9.84 -11.02 -4.17
N ARG A 45 8.51 -10.98 -4.19
CA ARG A 45 7.70 -11.58 -5.25
C ARG A 45 7.64 -10.63 -6.44
N CYS A 46 7.83 -11.15 -7.65
CA CYS A 46 7.59 -10.41 -8.89
C CYS A 46 6.09 -10.05 -8.96
N PRO A 47 5.72 -8.77 -9.08
CA PRO A 47 4.31 -8.35 -9.08
C PRO A 47 3.50 -8.92 -10.26
N ASN A 48 4.16 -9.14 -11.40
CA ASN A 48 3.50 -9.63 -12.61
C ASN A 48 3.25 -11.15 -12.61
N CYS A 49 4.20 -11.96 -12.11
CA CYS A 49 4.14 -13.42 -12.25
C CYS A 49 4.27 -14.20 -10.92
N GLY A 50 4.45 -13.51 -9.79
CA GLY A 50 4.56 -14.12 -8.46
C GLY A 50 5.85 -14.88 -8.18
N ARG A 51 6.82 -14.92 -9.11
CA ARG A 51 8.12 -15.57 -8.90
C ARG A 51 8.93 -14.88 -7.80
N GLN A 52 9.56 -15.64 -6.91
CA GLN A 52 10.47 -15.09 -5.91
C GLN A 52 11.81 -14.69 -6.53
N VAL A 53 12.26 -13.47 -6.27
CA VAL A 53 13.44 -12.86 -6.88
C VAL A 53 14.28 -12.16 -5.80
N ARG A 54 15.60 -12.35 -5.88
CA ARG A 54 16.57 -11.63 -5.04
C ARG A 54 16.55 -10.15 -5.37
N TYR A 55 16.35 -9.33 -4.35
CA TYR A 55 16.47 -7.87 -4.42
C TYR A 55 17.96 -7.48 -4.26
N SER A 56 18.76 -7.70 -5.32
CA SER A 56 20.21 -7.33 -5.36
C SER A 56 20.44 -5.94 -5.99
N LYS A 57 21.65 -5.61 -6.47
CA LYS A 57 21.88 -4.60 -7.54
C LYS A 57 22.04 -5.23 -8.93
N ASP A 58 22.28 -6.54 -8.99
CA ASP A 58 22.58 -7.31 -10.22
C ASP A 58 21.38 -7.52 -11.16
N ASN A 59 20.15 -7.59 -10.63
CA ASN A 59 18.89 -7.59 -11.42
C ASN A 59 18.37 -6.16 -11.73
N PRO A 60 18.67 -5.51 -12.87
CA PRO A 60 18.26 -4.14 -13.14
C PRO A 60 16.73 -3.93 -13.19
N TYR A 61 15.95 -5.02 -13.27
CA TYR A 61 14.50 -4.98 -13.41
C TYR A 61 13.74 -5.16 -12.09
N ARG A 62 14.40 -5.12 -10.92
CA ARG A 62 13.71 -5.19 -9.62
C ARG A 62 12.55 -4.16 -9.54
N PRO A 63 11.40 -4.51 -8.94
CA PRO A 63 11.08 -5.76 -8.23
C PRO A 63 10.69 -6.93 -9.14
N PHE A 64 10.72 -6.77 -10.46
CA PHE A 64 10.37 -7.81 -11.43
C PHE A 64 11.49 -8.84 -11.61
N CYS A 65 11.13 -10.05 -12.04
CA CYS A 65 12.11 -11.10 -12.31
C CYS A 65 12.82 -10.97 -13.66
N SER A 66 12.31 -10.12 -14.56
CA SER A 66 12.88 -9.89 -15.91
C SER A 66 12.30 -8.63 -16.56
N GLU A 67 12.95 -8.16 -17.63
CA GLU A 67 12.45 -7.07 -18.47
C GLU A 67 11.05 -7.33 -18.99
N ARG A 68 10.79 -8.56 -19.45
CA ARG A 68 9.47 -8.98 -19.94
C ARG A 68 8.38 -8.72 -18.90
N CYS A 69 8.62 -9.09 -17.64
CA CYS A 69 7.63 -8.86 -16.58
C CYS A 69 7.42 -7.38 -16.28
N ARG A 70 8.46 -6.54 -16.37
CA ARG A 70 8.34 -5.08 -16.25
C ARG A 70 7.47 -4.50 -17.37
N LEU A 71 7.69 -4.93 -18.60
CA LEU A 71 6.95 -4.43 -19.78
C LEU A 71 5.49 -4.90 -19.77
N LEU A 72 5.22 -6.14 -19.36
CA LEU A 72 3.85 -6.64 -19.23
C LEU A 72 3.07 -5.88 -18.16
N ASP A 73 3.70 -5.61 -17.01
CA ASP A 73 3.07 -4.81 -15.95
C ASP A 73 2.73 -3.40 -16.46
N LEU A 74 3.68 -2.75 -17.14
CA LEU A 74 3.47 -1.45 -17.76
C LEU A 74 2.32 -1.47 -18.79
N GLY A 75 2.25 -2.52 -19.62
CA GLY A 75 1.18 -2.71 -20.59
C GLY A 75 -0.19 -2.85 -19.92
N ALA A 76 -0.28 -3.62 -18.83
CA ALA A 76 -1.52 -3.79 -18.08
C ALA A 76 -2.03 -2.48 -17.47
N TRP A 77 -1.13 -1.59 -17.03
CA TRP A 77 -1.50 -0.23 -16.61
C TRP A 77 -1.97 0.64 -17.78
N ALA A 78 -1.27 0.60 -18.91
CA ALA A 78 -1.63 1.36 -20.09
C ALA A 78 -2.99 0.93 -20.68
N ASN A 79 -3.34 -0.34 -20.53
CA ASN A 79 -4.60 -0.93 -20.99
C ASN A 79 -5.73 -0.85 -19.94
N GLU A 80 -5.53 -0.17 -18.81
CA GLU A 80 -6.52 -0.06 -17.71
C GLU A 80 -6.92 -1.41 -17.08
N GLU A 81 -6.12 -2.47 -17.27
CA GLU A 81 -6.31 -3.77 -16.62
C GLU A 81 -5.95 -3.72 -15.13
N ARG A 82 -5.14 -2.73 -14.73
CA ARG A 82 -4.79 -2.43 -13.34
C ARG A 82 -5.51 -1.17 -12.90
N THR A 83 -6.42 -1.32 -11.94
CA THR A 83 -7.18 -0.21 -11.36
C THR A 83 -7.03 -0.19 -9.84
N ILE A 84 -7.08 1.00 -9.26
CA ILE A 84 -7.14 1.20 -7.81
C ILE A 84 -8.60 1.50 -7.48
N PRO A 85 -9.27 0.67 -6.68
CA PRO A 85 -10.63 0.97 -6.21
C PRO A 85 -10.63 2.29 -5.46
N GLY A 86 -11.53 3.20 -5.83
CA GLY A 86 -11.65 4.51 -5.23
C GLY A 86 -13.05 5.07 -5.45
N GLU A 87 -13.37 6.10 -4.67
CA GLU A 87 -14.53 6.93 -4.96
C GLU A 87 -14.34 7.60 -6.33
N LYS A 88 -15.45 7.88 -7.02
CA LYS A 88 -15.38 8.49 -8.36
C LYS A 88 -14.54 9.76 -8.26
N ALA A 89 -13.57 9.88 -9.17
CA ALA A 89 -12.87 11.14 -9.33
C ALA A 89 -13.90 12.25 -9.56
N LEU A 90 -13.67 13.39 -8.93
CA LEU A 90 -14.35 14.63 -9.29
C LEU A 90 -14.22 14.81 -10.81
N CYS A 91 -15.32 15.11 -11.51
CA CYS A 91 -15.24 15.28 -12.95
C CYS A 91 -14.42 16.52 -13.29
N ASP A 92 -13.97 16.65 -14.55
CA ASP A 92 -13.17 17.81 -14.96
C ASP A 92 -13.88 19.16 -14.70
N GLU A 93 -15.21 19.14 -14.62
CA GLU A 93 -16.07 20.29 -14.29
C GLU A 93 -15.94 20.72 -12.82
N ASP A 94 -15.55 19.80 -11.93
CA ASP A 94 -15.30 20.04 -10.51
C ASP A 94 -13.83 20.42 -10.24
N ALA A 95 -12.95 20.40 -11.25
CA ALA A 95 -11.52 20.70 -11.08
C ALA A 95 -11.26 22.14 -10.58
N GLU A 96 -12.19 23.07 -10.79
CA GLU A 96 -12.14 24.43 -10.22
C GLU A 96 -12.20 24.43 -8.68
N GLN A 97 -12.77 23.40 -8.05
CA GLN A 97 -12.83 23.27 -6.59
C GLN A 97 -11.46 22.94 -5.96
N LEU A 98 -10.49 22.44 -6.74
CA LEU A 98 -9.14 22.11 -6.23
C LEU A 98 -8.22 23.34 -6.05
N ASN A 99 -8.58 24.49 -6.62
CA ASN A 99 -7.85 25.75 -6.45
C ASN A 99 -8.43 26.63 -5.32
N ASP A 100 -9.39 26.12 -4.54
CA ASP A 100 -9.93 26.86 -3.40
C ASP A 100 -8.84 27.07 -2.32
N PRO A 101 -8.48 28.33 -1.99
CA PRO A 101 -7.49 28.65 -0.95
C PRO A 101 -7.84 28.12 0.45
N LEU A 102 -9.09 27.71 0.69
CA LEU A 102 -9.60 27.24 1.97
C LEU A 102 -9.60 25.72 2.14
N LEU A 103 -9.20 24.95 1.12
CA LEU A 103 -9.06 23.51 1.29
C LEU A 103 -7.81 23.16 2.11
N PRO A 104 -7.93 22.28 3.13
CA PRO A 104 -6.79 21.84 3.92
C PRO A 104 -5.84 21.04 3.02
N ARG A 105 -4.60 21.52 2.91
CA ARG A 105 -3.54 20.86 2.13
C ARG A 105 -3.22 19.50 2.77
N ARG A 106 -3.21 18.45 1.96
CA ARG A 106 -2.77 17.10 2.36
C ARG A 106 -1.26 17.02 2.49
#